data_AF-A0A160V8U7-F1
#
_entry.id   AF-A0A160V8U7-F1
#
_cell.length_a   1.000
_cell.length_b   1.000
_cell.length_c   1.000
_cell.angle_alpha   90.00
_cell.angle_beta   90.00
_cell.angle_gamma   90.00
#
_symmetry.space_group_name_H-M   'P 1'
#
loop_
_entity.id
_entity.type
_entity.pdbx_description
1 polymer ?
#
loop_
_entity_poly.entity_id
_entity_poly.type
_entity_poly.pdbx_seq_one_letter_code
_entity_poly.pdbx_strand_id
1 'polypeptide(L)'
;MARVGREIIEAVVLAAVVFMLLQVTVRNFKVDGSSMDPTLEDGQYLLVNRLVYLRVELDRLAKIVPFWTAGEGSSRHAIHAPKRGEVIVFEFPDSNPNSPKKDFVKRVVGLPGETMRMFDGKVFVNEEVLNEPYLSHKDHSNASKVTLGEGEYYVLGDNRTHSNDSRSWGAVPEANIRGKVWMVYWPAPGIQIINILDRIPGFG
;
A
#
# COMPACT_ATOMS: atom_id res chain seq x y z
N MET A 1 19.87 36.19 -27.72
CA MET A 1 19.17 35.02 -28.31
C MET A 1 19.68 33.69 -27.74
N ALA A 2 20.98 33.35 -27.85
CA ALA A 2 21.50 32.04 -27.41
C ALA A 2 21.36 31.73 -25.91
N ARG A 3 21.52 32.75 -25.03
CA ARG A 3 21.38 32.59 -23.57
C ARG A 3 19.94 32.25 -23.16
N VAL A 4 18.97 32.98 -23.70
CA VAL A 4 17.54 32.80 -23.42
C VAL A 4 17.07 31.43 -23.91
N GLY A 5 17.54 30.97 -25.08
CA GLY A 5 17.21 29.64 -25.59
C GLY A 5 17.71 28.51 -24.67
N ARG A 6 18.91 28.64 -24.10
CA ARG A 6 19.46 27.66 -23.16
C ARG A 6 18.66 27.61 -21.85
N GLU A 7 18.33 28.77 -21.28
CA GLU A 7 17.54 28.89 -20.05
C GLU A 7 16.13 28.28 -20.22
N ILE A 8 15.50 28.47 -21.39
CA ILE A 8 14.21 27.83 -21.73
C ILE A 8 14.36 26.31 -21.83
N ILE A 9 15.41 25.81 -22.49
CA ILE A 9 15.64 24.36 -22.62
C ILE A 9 15.88 23.73 -21.24
N GLU A 10 16.69 24.35 -20.39
CA GLU A 10 16.95 23.88 -19.02
C GLU A 10 15.64 23.80 -18.20
N ALA A 11 14.80 24.83 -18.29
CA ALA A 11 13.50 24.84 -17.61
C ALA A 11 12.56 23.75 -18.12
N VAL A 12 12.51 23.53 -19.44
CA VAL A 12 11.67 22.48 -20.06
C VAL A 12 12.16 21.09 -19.66
N VAL A 13 13.48 20.86 -19.66
CA VAL A 13 14.06 19.58 -19.23
C VAL A 13 13.77 19.33 -17.75
N LEU A 14 13.95 20.35 -16.90
CA LEU A 14 13.63 20.24 -15.47
C LEU A 14 12.15 19.92 -15.26
N ALA A 15 11.25 20.64 -15.94
CA ALA A 15 9.81 20.39 -15.86
C ALA A 15 9.44 18.99 -16.35
N ALA A 16 10.06 18.51 -17.44
CA ALA A 16 9.85 17.16 -17.95
C ALA A 16 10.32 16.09 -16.96
N VAL A 17 11.49 16.28 -16.33
CA VAL A 17 12.01 15.37 -15.29
C VAL A 17 11.10 15.36 -14.07
N VAL A 18 10.69 16.54 -13.57
CA VAL A 18 9.76 16.64 -12.43
C VAL A 18 8.42 16.00 -12.78
N PHE A 19 7.87 16.26 -13.96
CA PHE A 19 6.62 15.66 -14.42
C PHE A 19 6.75 14.13 -14.53
N MET A 20 7.83 13.62 -15.09
CA MET A 20 8.11 12.18 -15.17
C MET A 20 8.19 11.56 -13.77
N LEU A 21 8.87 12.22 -12.83
CA LEU A 21 8.92 11.78 -11.44
C LEU A 21 7.54 11.77 -10.80
N LEU A 22 6.72 12.82 -10.97
CA LEU A 22 5.36 12.85 -10.43
C LEU A 22 4.47 11.74 -11.04
N GLN A 23 4.56 11.52 -12.36
CA GLN A 23 3.78 10.50 -13.08
C GLN A 23 4.14 9.06 -12.67
N VAL A 24 5.38 8.78 -12.32
CA VAL A 24 5.81 7.44 -11.89
C VAL A 24 5.36 7.13 -10.46
N THR A 25 5.16 8.15 -9.63
CA THR A 25 5.11 8.00 -8.17
C THR A 25 3.70 8.05 -7.61
N VAL A 26 2.82 8.86 -8.20
CA VAL A 26 1.44 9.03 -7.74
C VAL A 26 0.48 8.41 -8.74
N ARG A 27 -0.39 7.52 -8.26
CA ARG A 27 -1.53 7.02 -9.04
C ARG A 27 -2.84 7.39 -8.37
N ASN A 28 -3.83 7.69 -9.21
CA ASN A 28 -5.18 8.00 -8.79
C ASN A 28 -6.03 6.73 -8.92
N PHE A 29 -6.78 6.41 -7.88
CA PHE A 29 -7.74 5.30 -7.86
C PHE A 29 -9.11 5.82 -7.44
N LYS A 30 -10.17 5.15 -7.90
CA LYS A 30 -11.53 5.35 -7.39
C LYS A 30 -11.92 4.12 -6.58
N VAL A 31 -12.43 4.34 -5.38
CA VAL A 31 -13.02 3.31 -4.52
C VAL A 31 -14.33 2.85 -5.14
N ASP A 32 -14.48 1.53 -5.24
CA ASP A 32 -15.67 0.87 -5.72
C ASP A 32 -16.11 -0.14 -4.65
N GLY A 33 -17.29 0.07 -4.08
CA GLY A 33 -17.88 -0.72 -3.00
C GLY A 33 -17.59 -0.23 -1.57
N SER A 34 -18.22 -0.89 -0.60
CA SER A 34 -18.29 -0.47 0.81
C SER A 34 -17.34 -1.22 1.75
N SER A 35 -16.42 -2.01 1.20
CA SER A 35 -15.60 -2.95 1.99
C SER A 35 -14.63 -2.28 2.96
N MET A 36 -14.36 -0.99 2.76
CA MET A 36 -13.49 -0.17 3.59
C MET A 36 -14.26 0.86 4.41
N ASP A 37 -15.60 0.84 4.42
CA ASP A 37 -16.40 1.72 5.26
C ASP A 37 -16.07 1.49 6.75
N PRO A 38 -15.98 2.56 7.56
CA PRO A 38 -16.20 3.96 7.23
C PRO A 38 -14.90 4.69 6.83
N THR A 39 -13.78 3.98 6.73
CA THR A 39 -12.47 4.58 6.43
C THR A 39 -12.42 5.12 5.00
N LEU A 40 -12.92 4.35 4.04
CA LEU A 40 -13.03 4.76 2.64
C LEU A 40 -14.43 4.42 2.14
N GLU A 41 -15.14 5.43 1.64
CA GLU A 41 -16.49 5.31 1.14
C GLU A 41 -16.51 5.08 -0.38
N ASP A 42 -17.58 4.45 -0.86
CA ASP A 42 -17.80 4.26 -2.29
C ASP A 42 -17.76 5.59 -3.07
N GLY A 43 -17.10 5.57 -4.22
CA GLY A 43 -16.96 6.75 -5.07
C GLY A 43 -15.84 7.71 -4.68
N GLN A 44 -15.14 7.47 -3.57
CA GLN A 44 -13.98 8.26 -3.17
C GLN A 44 -12.77 8.04 -4.09
N TYR A 45 -12.01 9.10 -4.30
CA TYR A 45 -10.80 9.12 -5.09
C TYR A 45 -9.58 9.18 -4.17
N LEU A 46 -8.67 8.26 -4.40
CA LEU A 46 -7.47 8.04 -3.60
C LEU A 46 -6.25 8.50 -4.38
N LEU A 47 -5.33 9.17 -3.69
CA LEU A 47 -3.95 9.20 -4.12
C LEU A 47 -3.21 8.02 -3.49
N VAL A 48 -2.44 7.32 -4.32
CA VAL A 48 -1.63 6.17 -3.92
C VAL A 48 -0.17 6.45 -4.22
N ASN A 49 0.68 6.32 -3.19
CA ASN A 49 2.12 6.51 -3.31
C ASN A 49 2.80 5.15 -3.57
N ARG A 50 3.43 5.04 -4.75
CA ARG A 50 4.19 3.85 -5.17
C ARG A 50 5.60 3.78 -4.62
N LEU A 51 6.20 4.92 -4.30
CA LEU A 51 7.60 4.97 -3.87
C LEU A 51 7.83 4.30 -2.54
N VAL A 52 6.84 4.30 -1.65
CA VAL A 52 7.00 3.79 -0.28
C VAL A 52 7.50 2.35 -0.29
N TYR A 53 6.95 1.52 -1.18
CA TYR A 53 7.21 0.08 -1.25
C TYR A 53 8.08 -0.33 -2.44
N LEU A 54 8.61 0.62 -3.20
CA LEU A 54 9.43 0.31 -4.36
C LEU A 54 10.72 -0.37 -3.88
N ARG A 55 10.93 -1.63 -4.26
CA ARG A 55 12.21 -2.31 -4.04
C ARG A 55 13.20 -1.80 -5.08
N VAL A 56 14.18 -1.02 -4.65
CA VAL A 56 15.29 -0.64 -5.52
C VAL A 56 16.27 -1.79 -5.50
N GLU A 57 16.28 -2.60 -6.55
CA GLU A 57 17.41 -3.49 -6.84
C GLU A 57 18.60 -2.61 -7.24
N LEU A 58 19.38 -2.14 -6.27
CA LEU A 58 20.60 -1.36 -6.52
C LEU A 58 21.57 -2.11 -7.46
N ASP A 59 21.45 -3.43 -7.56
CA ASP A 59 22.25 -4.29 -8.44
C ASP A 59 22.06 -3.97 -9.94
N ARG A 60 20.91 -3.42 -10.35
CA ARG A 60 20.71 -2.98 -11.75
C ARG A 60 21.32 -1.61 -12.01
N LEU A 61 21.39 -0.76 -11.00
CA LEU A 61 22.01 0.57 -11.09
C LEU A 61 23.53 0.48 -11.03
N ALA A 62 24.09 -0.47 -10.27
CA ALA A 62 25.52 -0.76 -10.21
C ALA A 62 26.11 -1.15 -11.58
N LYS A 63 25.30 -1.71 -12.50
CA LYS A 63 25.73 -2.00 -13.88
C LYS A 63 25.94 -0.76 -14.76
N ILE A 64 25.34 0.38 -14.40
CA ILE A 64 25.38 1.61 -15.19
C ILE A 64 26.46 2.58 -14.66
N VAL A 65 26.84 2.45 -13.39
CA VAL A 65 27.75 3.37 -12.71
C VAL A 65 28.98 2.61 -12.18
N PRO A 66 30.09 2.58 -12.94
CA PRO A 66 31.22 1.67 -12.68
C PRO A 66 32.04 1.98 -11.41
N PHE A 67 31.69 3.02 -10.64
CA PHE A 67 32.38 3.41 -9.41
C PHE A 67 31.61 3.04 -8.13
N TRP A 68 30.41 2.44 -8.23
CA TRP A 68 29.61 2.06 -7.07
C TRP A 68 29.67 0.55 -6.83
N THR A 69 30.39 0.09 -5.80
CA THR A 69 30.39 -1.31 -5.37
C THR A 69 29.25 -1.55 -4.37
N ALA A 70 28.11 -2.04 -4.86
CA ALA A 70 27.02 -2.50 -4.00
C ALA A 70 27.44 -3.82 -3.33
N GLY A 71 27.58 -3.80 -2.00
CA GLY A 71 27.78 -5.01 -1.19
C GLY A 71 26.52 -5.89 -1.18
N GLU A 72 26.73 -7.20 -1.07
CA GLU A 72 25.73 -8.26 -1.13
C GLU A 72 24.37 -7.93 -0.45
N GLY A 73 23.29 -8.21 -1.19
CA GLY A 73 22.08 -8.78 -0.60
C GLY A 73 21.19 -7.86 0.24
N SER A 74 21.02 -6.59 -0.14
CA SER A 74 20.05 -5.73 0.55
C SER A 74 18.99 -5.20 -0.42
N SER A 75 17.96 -6.02 -0.67
CA SER A 75 16.67 -5.53 -1.16
C SER A 75 16.09 -4.61 -0.07
N ARG A 76 16.48 -3.34 -0.12
CA ARG A 76 15.97 -2.30 0.78
C ARG A 76 14.76 -1.69 0.09
N HIS A 77 13.61 -1.72 0.76
CA HIS A 77 12.49 -0.88 0.38
C HIS A 77 12.99 0.57 0.27
N ALA A 78 12.57 1.29 -0.77
CA ALA A 78 13.00 2.67 -1.00
C ALA A 78 12.72 3.57 0.21
N ILE A 79 11.67 3.28 0.98
CA ILE A 79 11.37 3.94 2.26
C ILE A 79 11.18 2.91 3.38
N HIS A 80 10.19 2.03 3.27
CA HIS A 80 9.95 0.95 4.24
C HIS A 80 9.05 -0.17 3.68
N ALA A 81 9.09 -1.36 4.27
CA ALA A 81 8.12 -2.42 3.99
C ALA A 81 6.70 -2.02 4.45
N PRO A 82 5.61 -2.52 3.82
CA PRO A 82 4.25 -2.32 4.32
C PRO A 82 4.13 -2.65 5.81
N LYS A 83 3.52 -1.72 6.55
CA LYS A 83 3.37 -1.82 8.01
C LYS A 83 1.93 -2.15 8.36
N ARG A 84 1.75 -2.77 9.52
CA ARG A 84 0.42 -3.06 10.05
C ARG A 84 -0.37 -1.77 10.21
N GLY A 85 -1.65 -1.81 9.84
CA GLY A 85 -2.55 -0.68 9.88
C GLY A 85 -2.50 0.20 8.63
N GLU A 86 -1.54 0.01 7.71
CA GLU A 86 -1.52 0.77 6.46
C GLU A 86 -2.61 0.30 5.50
N VAL A 87 -3.26 1.24 4.82
CA VAL A 87 -4.20 0.95 3.74
C VAL A 87 -3.42 0.93 2.43
N ILE A 88 -3.53 -0.16 1.69
CA ILE A 88 -2.76 -0.40 0.47
C ILE A 88 -3.67 -0.72 -0.69
N VAL A 89 -3.23 -0.35 -1.88
CA VAL A 89 -3.79 -0.87 -3.13
C VAL A 89 -2.90 -2.01 -3.62
N PHE A 90 -3.49 -3.11 -4.04
CA PHE A 90 -2.77 -4.29 -4.55
C PHE A 90 -3.55 -4.95 -5.69
N GLU A 91 -2.84 -5.61 -6.59
CA GLU A 91 -3.46 -6.46 -7.61
C GLU A 91 -3.97 -7.74 -6.94
N PHE A 92 -5.25 -8.05 -7.17
CA PHE A 92 -5.89 -9.27 -6.67
C PHE A 92 -5.02 -10.51 -6.98
N PRO A 93 -4.67 -11.33 -5.98
CA PRO A 93 -3.82 -12.50 -6.16
C PRO A 93 -4.58 -13.65 -6.82
N ASP A 94 -5.02 -13.44 -8.07
CA ASP A 94 -5.65 -14.50 -8.86
C ASP A 94 -4.60 -15.54 -9.28
N SER A 95 -4.93 -16.81 -9.09
CA SER A 95 -4.12 -17.92 -9.57
C SER A 95 -4.25 -18.12 -11.09
N ASN A 96 -5.29 -17.55 -11.70
CA ASN A 96 -5.49 -17.60 -13.15
C ASN A 96 -4.81 -16.41 -13.85
N PRO A 97 -3.71 -16.63 -14.61
CA PRO A 97 -2.98 -15.55 -15.28
C PRO A 97 -3.77 -14.87 -16.42
N ASN A 98 -4.88 -15.49 -16.86
CA ASN A 98 -5.71 -14.97 -17.95
C ASN A 98 -6.90 -14.13 -17.45
N SER A 99 -7.12 -14.06 -16.14
CA SER A 99 -8.16 -13.21 -15.58
C SER A 99 -7.80 -11.73 -15.76
N PRO A 100 -8.79 -10.84 -15.99
CA PRO A 100 -8.55 -9.41 -15.94
C PRO A 100 -7.97 -9.02 -14.58
N LYS A 101 -6.81 -8.37 -14.60
CA LYS A 101 -6.18 -7.82 -13.40
C LYS A 101 -7.11 -6.80 -12.75
N LYS A 102 -7.42 -7.01 -11.48
CA LYS A 102 -8.26 -6.10 -10.68
C LYS A 102 -7.45 -5.60 -9.49
N ASP A 103 -7.49 -4.30 -9.25
CA ASP A 103 -6.88 -3.70 -8.07
C ASP A 103 -7.90 -3.64 -6.93
N PHE A 104 -7.44 -3.96 -5.72
CA PHE A 104 -8.23 -3.92 -4.49
C PHE A 104 -7.58 -2.99 -3.49
N VAL A 105 -8.39 -2.39 -2.61
CA VAL A 105 -7.92 -1.59 -1.47
C VAL A 105 -8.32 -2.29 -0.17
N LYS A 106 -7.33 -2.55 0.69
CA LYS A 106 -7.52 -3.20 2.01
C LYS A 106 -6.50 -2.67 3.01
N ARG A 107 -6.72 -2.95 4.30
CA ARG A 107 -5.78 -2.65 5.38
C ARG A 107 -4.87 -3.84 5.65
N VAL A 108 -3.57 -3.57 5.82
CA VAL A 108 -2.59 -4.57 6.27
C VAL A 108 -2.85 -4.90 7.73
N VAL A 109 -3.18 -6.16 7.98
CA VAL A 109 -3.51 -6.67 9.32
C VAL A 109 -2.50 -7.70 9.80
N GLY A 110 -1.83 -8.44 8.92
CA GLY A 110 -0.74 -9.39 9.22
C GLY A 110 0.51 -9.10 8.41
N LEU A 111 1.68 -9.31 9.02
CA LEU A 111 3.00 -9.07 8.44
C LEU A 111 3.75 -10.39 8.16
N PRO A 112 4.79 -10.38 7.32
CA PRO A 112 5.56 -11.58 7.01
C PRO A 112 6.05 -12.32 8.26
N GLY A 113 5.94 -13.65 8.24
CA GLY A 113 6.32 -14.53 9.36
C GLY A 113 5.28 -14.64 10.49
N GLU A 114 4.19 -13.86 10.45
CA GLU A 114 3.19 -13.88 11.51
C GLU A 114 2.13 -14.96 11.30
N THR A 115 1.54 -15.38 12.41
CA THR A 115 0.41 -16.28 12.43
C THR A 115 -0.87 -15.54 12.76
N MET A 116 -1.80 -15.56 11.82
CA MET A 116 -3.10 -14.91 11.92
C MET A 116 -4.17 -15.94 12.29
N ARG A 117 -5.07 -15.56 13.19
CA ARG A 117 -6.30 -16.31 13.49
C ARG A 117 -7.42 -15.31 13.73
N MET A 118 -8.65 -15.67 13.39
CA MET A 118 -9.79 -14.84 13.71
C MET A 118 -10.89 -15.67 14.36
N PHE A 119 -11.39 -15.19 15.51
CA PHE A 119 -12.43 -15.86 16.25
C PHE A 119 -13.36 -14.86 16.93
N ASP A 120 -14.67 -15.01 16.71
CA ASP A 120 -15.72 -14.13 17.21
C ASP A 120 -15.43 -12.64 16.92
N GLY A 121 -15.06 -12.35 15.67
CA GLY A 121 -14.73 -11.00 15.19
C GLY A 121 -13.40 -10.44 15.66
N LYS A 122 -12.69 -11.12 16.57
CA LYS A 122 -11.38 -10.68 17.05
C LYS A 122 -10.28 -11.27 16.20
N VAL A 123 -9.37 -10.43 15.74
CA VAL A 123 -8.14 -10.83 15.06
C VAL A 123 -7.06 -11.09 16.10
N PHE A 124 -6.38 -12.22 15.95
CA PHE A 124 -5.23 -12.61 16.74
C PHE A 124 -3.99 -12.65 15.84
N VAL A 125 -2.93 -11.98 16.28
CA VAL A 125 -1.60 -11.99 15.66
C VAL A 125 -0.66 -12.68 16.63
N ASN A 126 -0.08 -13.82 16.25
CA ASN A 126 0.77 -14.63 17.13
C ASN A 126 0.13 -14.87 18.51
N GLU A 127 -1.17 -15.19 18.50
CA GLU A 127 -2.01 -15.46 19.69
C GLU A 127 -2.43 -14.22 20.52
N GLU A 128 -1.89 -13.04 20.23
CA GLU A 128 -2.30 -11.79 20.87
C GLU A 128 -3.44 -11.11 20.12
N VAL A 129 -4.41 -10.55 20.86
CA VAL A 129 -5.53 -9.81 20.25
C VAL A 129 -5.02 -8.51 19.66
N LEU A 130 -5.30 -8.28 18.37
CA LEU A 130 -4.98 -7.04 17.70
C LEU A 130 -5.93 -5.91 18.14
N ASN A 131 -5.38 -4.75 18.47
CA ASN A 131 -6.17 -3.55 18.72
C ASN A 131 -6.57 -2.88 17.38
N GLU A 132 -7.88 -2.78 17.13
CA GLU A 132 -8.44 -2.32 15.86
C GLU A 132 -9.36 -1.10 16.04
N PRO A 133 -8.83 0.08 16.44
CA PRO A 133 -9.63 1.26 16.75
C PRO A 133 -10.32 1.89 15.53
N TYR A 134 -10.03 1.39 14.32
CA TYR A 134 -10.63 1.82 13.06
C TYR A 134 -11.95 1.09 12.74
N LEU A 135 -12.30 0.04 13.48
CA LEU A 135 -13.56 -0.65 13.29
C LEU A 135 -14.69 0.11 13.98
N SER A 136 -15.73 0.45 13.23
CA SER A 136 -16.93 1.12 13.74
C SER A 136 -18.06 0.17 14.12
N HIS A 137 -17.99 -1.09 13.69
CA HIS A 137 -19.04 -2.08 13.88
C HIS A 137 -18.48 -3.32 14.58
N LYS A 138 -19.33 -3.99 15.35
CA LYS A 138 -19.01 -5.31 15.90
C LYS A 138 -18.97 -6.32 14.77
N ASP A 139 -17.93 -7.13 14.78
CA ASP A 139 -17.73 -8.25 13.87
C ASP A 139 -17.91 -9.57 14.65
N HIS A 140 -18.34 -10.62 13.95
CA HIS A 140 -18.45 -11.98 14.47
C HIS A 140 -17.85 -13.01 13.49
N SER A 141 -17.14 -12.54 12.47
CA SER A 141 -16.50 -13.40 11.48
C SER A 141 -15.42 -14.27 12.10
N ASN A 142 -15.26 -15.47 11.56
CA ASN A 142 -14.19 -16.40 11.91
C ASN A 142 -13.32 -16.62 10.68
N ALA A 143 -12.04 -16.90 10.90
CA ALA A 143 -11.13 -17.29 9.84
C ALA A 143 -10.15 -18.34 10.37
N SER A 144 -9.85 -19.31 9.50
CA SER A 144 -8.87 -20.35 9.79
C SER A 144 -7.51 -19.75 10.12
N LYS A 145 -6.75 -20.45 10.98
CA LYS A 145 -5.38 -20.08 11.29
C LYS A 145 -4.53 -20.14 10.02
N VAL A 146 -3.76 -19.09 9.76
CA VAL A 146 -2.81 -19.02 8.64
C VAL A 146 -1.48 -18.47 9.14
N THR A 147 -0.37 -19.06 8.69
CA THR A 147 0.98 -18.55 8.94
C THR A 147 1.52 -17.96 7.65
N LEU A 148 1.96 -16.71 7.71
CA LEU A 148 2.43 -15.95 6.56
C LEU A 148 3.90 -16.27 6.27
N GLY A 149 4.20 -16.52 5.01
CA GLY A 149 5.57 -16.66 4.51
C GLY A 149 6.33 -15.33 4.46
N GLU A 150 7.56 -15.39 3.96
CA GLU A 150 8.35 -14.20 3.67
C GLU A 150 7.69 -13.37 2.55
N GLY A 151 7.54 -12.06 2.78
CA GLY A 151 6.90 -11.17 1.81
C GLY A 151 5.40 -11.39 1.62
N GLU A 152 4.74 -12.14 2.51
CA GLU A 152 3.29 -12.33 2.51
C GLU A 152 2.62 -11.43 3.53
N TYR A 153 1.52 -10.79 3.13
CA TYR A 153 0.73 -9.91 3.97
C TYR A 153 -0.69 -10.43 4.08
N TYR A 154 -1.29 -10.31 5.26
CA TYR A 154 -2.72 -10.59 5.46
C TYR A 154 -3.48 -9.27 5.49
N VAL A 155 -4.48 -9.12 4.63
CA VAL A 155 -5.21 -7.86 4.49
C VAL A 155 -6.71 -8.06 4.73
N LEU A 156 -7.32 -7.11 5.43
CA LEU A 156 -8.76 -7.12 5.72
C LEU A 156 -9.41 -5.81 5.29
N GLY A 157 -10.70 -5.88 4.95
CA GLY A 157 -11.53 -4.68 4.88
C GLY A 157 -11.92 -4.21 6.28
N ASP A 158 -12.10 -2.90 6.42
CA ASP A 158 -12.59 -2.32 7.68
C ASP A 158 -14.08 -2.61 7.88
N ASN A 159 -14.85 -2.72 6.79
CA ASN A 159 -16.22 -3.23 6.82
C ASN A 159 -16.18 -4.76 6.76
N ARG A 160 -15.90 -5.38 7.90
CA ARG A 160 -15.63 -6.82 8.02
C ARG A 160 -16.73 -7.70 7.45
N THR A 161 -17.99 -7.37 7.69
CA THR A 161 -19.13 -8.18 7.25
C THR A 161 -19.41 -8.06 5.74
N HIS A 162 -18.90 -7.01 5.08
CA HIS A 162 -19.10 -6.75 3.64
C HIS A 162 -17.80 -6.73 2.85
N SER A 163 -16.74 -7.33 3.38
CA SER A 163 -15.44 -7.39 2.71
C SER A 163 -15.12 -8.80 2.26
N ASN A 164 -14.90 -8.96 0.95
CA ASN A 164 -14.13 -10.07 0.42
C ASN A 164 -12.65 -9.69 0.54
N ASP A 165 -11.88 -10.45 1.30
CA ASP A 165 -10.48 -10.15 1.67
C ASP A 165 -9.66 -11.43 1.96
N SER A 166 -8.51 -11.32 2.66
CA SER A 166 -7.62 -12.46 2.93
C SER A 166 -8.29 -13.61 3.70
N ARG A 167 -9.48 -13.42 4.28
CA ARG A 167 -10.30 -14.52 4.82
C ARG A 167 -10.75 -15.51 3.74
N SER A 168 -10.92 -15.03 2.51
CA SER A 168 -11.44 -15.80 1.38
C SER A 168 -10.34 -16.30 0.45
N TRP A 169 -9.30 -15.49 0.21
CA TRP A 169 -8.24 -15.81 -0.75
C TRP A 169 -6.84 -16.02 -0.13
N GLY A 170 -6.68 -15.84 1.18
CA GLY A 170 -5.40 -16.00 1.85
C GLY A 170 -4.47 -14.79 1.70
N ALA A 171 -3.16 -15.05 1.75
CA ALA A 171 -2.15 -14.01 1.79
C ALA A 171 -2.02 -13.24 0.46
N VAL A 172 -1.54 -12.00 0.57
CA VAL A 172 -1.19 -11.14 -0.56
C VAL A 172 0.33 -11.07 -0.65
N PRO A 173 0.94 -11.55 -1.75
CA PRO A 173 2.38 -11.40 -1.97
C PRO A 173 2.77 -9.93 -2.09
N GLU A 174 3.94 -9.55 -1.59
CA GLU A 174 4.44 -8.18 -1.65
C GLU A 174 4.51 -7.63 -3.08
N ALA A 175 4.85 -8.49 -4.04
CA ALA A 175 4.93 -8.14 -5.46
C ALA A 175 3.59 -7.67 -6.05
N ASN A 176 2.47 -8.05 -5.43
CA ASN A 176 1.14 -7.60 -5.84
C ASN A 176 0.82 -6.19 -5.34
N ILE A 177 1.53 -5.69 -4.33
CA ILE A 177 1.25 -4.40 -3.71
C ILE A 177 1.60 -3.27 -4.69
N ARG A 178 0.59 -2.46 -5.01
CA ARG A 178 0.71 -1.32 -5.93
C ARG A 178 1.09 -0.04 -5.25
N GLY A 179 0.87 0.11 -3.94
CA GLY A 179 1.29 1.30 -3.19
C GLY A 179 0.44 1.56 -1.95
N LYS A 180 0.84 2.59 -1.20
CA LYS A 180 0.16 3.04 0.03
C LYS A 180 -0.89 4.10 -0.29
N VAL A 181 -2.10 3.94 0.23
CA VAL A 181 -3.10 5.02 0.25
C VAL A 181 -2.67 6.04 1.30
N TRP A 182 -2.52 7.29 0.89
CA TRP A 182 -2.05 8.37 1.77
C TRP A 182 -3.02 9.55 1.84
N MET A 183 -3.96 9.67 0.89
CA MET A 183 -4.95 10.74 0.89
C MET A 183 -6.21 10.34 0.11
N VAL A 184 -7.37 10.69 0.66
CA VAL A 184 -8.64 10.79 -0.08
C VAL A 184 -8.77 12.25 -0.52
N TYR A 185 -8.93 12.52 -1.81
CA TYR A 185 -8.96 13.89 -2.31
C TYR A 185 -10.32 14.34 -2.84
N TRP A 186 -11.26 13.42 -3.14
CA TRP A 186 -12.60 13.75 -3.65
C TRP A 186 -13.57 12.56 -3.55
N PRO A 187 -14.90 12.74 -3.36
CA PRO A 187 -15.49 13.89 -2.70
C PRO A 187 -14.94 13.95 -1.29
N ALA A 188 -14.47 15.13 -0.90
CA ALA A 188 -13.95 15.35 0.44
C ALA A 188 -15.09 15.92 1.27
N PRO A 189 -15.63 15.22 2.28
CA PRO A 189 -16.58 15.81 3.25
C PRO A 189 -15.91 16.86 4.18
N GLY A 190 -14.85 17.52 3.70
CA GLY A 190 -13.76 18.15 4.43
C GLY A 190 -12.44 17.50 3.98
N ILE A 191 -11.35 18.26 3.81
CA ILE A 191 -10.02 17.67 3.53
C ILE A 191 -9.68 16.76 4.73
N GLN A 192 -10.04 15.48 4.64
CA GLN A 192 -9.57 14.46 5.55
C GLN A 192 -8.16 14.12 5.09
N ILE A 193 -7.20 14.92 5.54
CA ILE A 193 -5.90 14.34 5.83
C ILE A 193 -6.24 13.27 6.86
N ILE A 194 -6.29 12.00 6.44
CA ILE A 194 -6.36 10.88 7.38
C ILE A 194 -5.30 11.23 8.43
N ASN A 195 -5.69 11.41 9.70
CA ASN A 195 -4.82 11.90 10.78
C ASN A 195 -3.60 10.98 10.94
N ILE A 196 -2.63 11.15 10.04
CA ILE A 196 -1.43 10.33 9.86
C ILE A 196 -0.29 10.98 10.64
N LEU A 197 -0.32 12.29 10.85
CA LEU A 197 0.73 12.99 11.61
C LEU A 197 0.70 12.64 13.10
N ASP A 198 -0.48 12.48 13.70
CA ASP A 198 -0.60 12.19 15.15
C ASP A 198 -0.36 10.71 15.52
N ARG A 199 -0.12 9.83 14.55
CA ARG A 199 0.06 8.37 14.76
C ARG A 199 1.34 7.80 14.17
N ILE A 200 2.28 8.63 13.73
CA ILE A 200 3.64 8.21 13.40
C ILE A 200 4.51 8.31 14.68
N PRO A 201 4.90 7.20 15.32
CA PRO A 201 5.94 7.27 16.34
C PRO A 201 7.26 7.71 15.67
N GLY A 202 7.83 8.83 16.11
CA GLY A 202 9.14 9.33 15.65
C GLY A 202 9.19 10.72 15.04
N PHE A 203 8.12 11.52 15.09
CA PHE A 203 8.15 12.96 14.81
C PHE A 203 7.58 13.77 15.99
N GLY A 204 8.23 13.61 17.15
CA GLY A 204 8.11 14.40 18.36
C GLY A 204 9.44 14.41 19.09
#